data_AF-W7JXM5-F1
#
_entry.id   AF-W7JXM5-F1
#
_cell.length_a   1.000
_cell.length_b   1.000
_cell.length_c   1.000
_cell.angle_alpha   90.00
_cell.angle_beta   90.00
_cell.angle_gamma   90.00
#
_symmetry.space_group_name_H-M   'P 1'
#
loop_
_entity.id
_entity.type
_entity.pdbx_description
1 polymer ?
#
loop_
_entity_poly.entity_id
_entity_poly.type
_entity_poly.pdbx_seq_one_letter_code
_entity_poly.pdbx_strand_id
1 'polypeptide(L)'
;MSNSNENNELDIDDRLKSMEHLVCKDEKEIMKVNEIIEEASNVLYNFSIKQDDYYKYSTIDEDSHLYFKKVNNTDVGKIDLLFQDPSKVDL
;
A
#
# COMPACT_ATOMS: atom_id res chain seq x y z
N MET A 1 39.88 -25.65 6.76
CA MET A 1 38.52 -25.80 6.22
C MET A 1 37.85 -24.46 6.34
N SER A 2 37.89 -23.65 5.28
CA SER A 2 37.21 -22.35 5.25
C SER A 2 35.72 -22.62 5.07
N ASN A 3 34.92 -22.22 6.05
CA ASN A 3 33.47 -22.31 5.98
C ASN A 3 32.97 -21.03 5.30
N SER A 4 32.81 -21.08 3.98
CA SER A 4 32.19 -20.01 3.20
C SER A 4 30.69 -20.06 3.44
N ASN A 5 30.17 -19.25 4.36
CA ASN A 5 28.76 -18.88 4.32
C ASN A 5 28.59 -17.91 3.14
N GLU A 6 28.45 -18.48 1.95
CA GLU A 6 28.01 -17.73 0.76
C GLU A 6 26.53 -17.41 0.97
N ASN A 7 26.26 -16.17 1.37
CA ASN A 7 24.94 -15.58 1.25
C ASN A 7 24.64 -15.49 -0.26
N ASN A 8 24.00 -16.52 -0.83
CA ASN A 8 23.44 -16.47 -2.18
C ASN A 8 22.23 -15.54 -2.17
N GLU A 9 22.47 -14.22 -2.13
CA GLU A 9 21.51 -13.25 -2.61
C GLU A 9 21.32 -13.51 -4.11
N LEU A 10 20.25 -14.22 -4.45
CA LEU A 10 19.78 -14.32 -5.83
C LEU A 10 19.51 -12.90 -6.32
N ASP A 11 20.13 -12.57 -7.44
CA ASP A 11 19.87 -11.34 -8.15
C ASP A 11 18.37 -11.18 -8.43
N ILE A 12 17.87 -9.94 -8.41
CA ILE A 12 16.44 -9.66 -8.55
C ILE A 12 15.91 -10.24 -9.86
N ASP A 13 16.71 -10.21 -10.93
CA ASP A 13 16.30 -10.74 -12.23
C ASP A 13 16.17 -12.26 -12.22
N ASP A 14 17.04 -12.97 -11.49
CA ASP A 14 16.95 -14.42 -11.33
C ASP A 14 15.73 -14.83 -10.48
N ARG A 15 15.40 -14.03 -9.47
CA ARG A 15 14.17 -14.21 -8.69
C ARG A 15 12.93 -13.99 -9.55
N LEU A 16 12.89 -12.93 -10.34
CA LEU A 16 11.78 -12.63 -11.24
C LEU A 16 11.59 -13.74 -12.30
N LYS A 17 12.68 -14.21 -12.91
CA LYS A 17 12.64 -15.36 -13.84
C LYS A 17 12.09 -16.62 -13.17
N SER A 18 12.51 -16.91 -11.93
CA SER A 18 12.01 -18.08 -11.20
C SER A 18 10.50 -18.02 -10.95
N MET A 19 9.91 -16.82 -10.91
CA MET A 19 8.49 -16.57 -10.66
C MET A 19 7.67 -16.38 -11.93
N GLU A 20 8.25 -16.46 -13.13
CA GLU A 20 7.53 -16.23 -14.40
C GLU A 20 6.31 -17.15 -14.56
N HIS A 21 6.40 -18.37 -14.03
CA HIS A 21 5.30 -19.34 -14.04
C HIS A 21 4.08 -18.92 -13.20
N LEU A 22 4.22 -17.94 -12.30
CA LEU A 22 3.14 -17.37 -11.50
C LEU A 22 2.41 -16.22 -12.21
N VAL A 23 2.98 -15.69 -13.30
CA VAL A 23 2.36 -14.62 -14.07
C VAL A 23 1.18 -15.20 -14.83
N CYS A 24 -0.04 -14.73 -14.51
CA CYS A 24 -1.22 -15.08 -15.27
C CYS A 24 -1.06 -14.61 -16.72
N LYS A 25 -1.35 -15.50 -17.68
CA LYS A 25 -1.30 -15.22 -19.13
C LYS A 25 -2.70 -15.20 -19.77
N ASP A 26 -3.75 -15.44 -18.97
CA ASP A 26 -5.13 -15.38 -19.46
C ASP A 26 -5.59 -13.91 -19.53
N GLU A 27 -5.83 -13.43 -20.75
CA GLU A 27 -6.21 -12.04 -21.00
C GLU A 27 -7.51 -11.65 -20.30
N LYS A 28 -8.48 -12.56 -20.18
CA LYS A 28 -9.78 -12.25 -19.56
C LYS A 28 -9.63 -12.09 -18.06
N GLU A 29 -8.84 -12.95 -17.42
CA GLU A 29 -8.53 -12.82 -16.00
C GLU A 29 -7.79 -11.51 -15.72
N ILE A 30 -6.79 -11.17 -16.54
CA ILE A 30 -6.03 -9.92 -16.41
C ILE A 30 -6.97 -8.70 -16.54
N MET A 31 -7.83 -8.68 -17.56
CA MET A 31 -8.80 -7.59 -17.74
C MET A 31 -9.73 -7.48 -16.54
N LYS A 32 -10.24 -8.61 -16.02
CA LYS A 32 -11.14 -8.60 -14.87
C LYS A 32 -10.47 -8.09 -13.61
N VAL A 33 -9.21 -8.46 -13.37
CA VAL A 33 -8.42 -7.94 -12.25
C VAL A 33 -8.24 -6.43 -12.37
N ASN A 34 -7.94 -5.92 -13.58
CA ASN A 34 -7.80 -4.48 -13.80
C ASN A 34 -9.11 -3.72 -13.51
N GLU A 35 -10.26 -4.23 -13.96
CA GLU A 35 -11.58 -3.65 -13.63
C GLU A 35 -11.81 -3.59 -12.11
N ILE A 36 -11.51 -4.68 -11.39
CA ILE A 36 -11.68 -4.75 -9.94
C ILE A 36 -10.74 -3.76 -9.23
N ILE A 37 -9.49 -3.66 -9.67
CA ILE A 37 -8.52 -2.70 -9.12
C ILE A 37 -8.99 -1.28 -9.35
N GLU A 38 -9.52 -0.96 -10.54
CA GLU A 38 -10.05 0.37 -10.85
C GLU A 38 -11.26 0.71 -9.98
N GLU A 39 -12.22 -0.21 -9.85
CA GLU A 39 -13.39 -0.04 -8.98
C GLU A 39 -12.97 0.17 -7.52
N ALA A 40 -12.08 -0.67 -6.99
CA ALA A 40 -11.56 -0.54 -5.64
C ALA A 40 -10.81 0.79 -5.43
N SER A 41 -10.00 1.21 -6.41
CA SER A 41 -9.27 2.47 -6.36
C SER A 41 -10.21 3.67 -6.31
N ASN A 42 -11.28 3.66 -7.11
CA ASN A 42 -12.29 4.71 -7.09
C ASN A 42 -13.02 4.79 -5.74
N VAL A 43 -13.35 3.64 -5.14
CA VAL A 43 -13.95 3.58 -3.81
C VAL A 43 -13.00 4.15 -2.75
N LEU A 44 -11.74 3.72 -2.73
CA LEU A 44 -10.72 4.21 -1.79
C LEU A 44 -10.46 5.71 -1.96
N TYR A 45 -10.38 6.19 -3.20
CA TYR A 45 -10.22 7.62 -3.51
C TYR A 45 -11.40 8.45 -2.99
N ASN A 46 -12.63 7.98 -3.21
CA ASN A 46 -13.82 8.64 -2.68
C ASN A 46 -13.80 8.70 -1.14
N PHE A 47 -13.24 7.69 -0.48
CA PHE A 47 -13.07 7.68 0.97
C PHE A 47 -11.94 8.59 1.46
N SER A 48 -10.91 8.86 0.65
CA SER A 48 -9.77 9.69 1.03
C SER A 48 -10.07 11.19 0.92
N ILE A 49 -10.81 11.61 -0.11
CA ILE A 49 -11.13 13.03 -0.37
C ILE A 49 -12.28 13.58 0.47
N LYS A 50 -13.23 12.73 0.88
CA LYS A 50 -14.37 13.14 1.71
C LYS A 50 -13.95 13.20 3.17
N GLN A 51 -13.86 14.40 3.75
CA GLN A 51 -13.51 14.59 5.15
C GLN A 51 -14.69 14.41 6.11
N ASP A 52 -15.92 14.46 5.61
CA ASP A 52 -17.12 14.44 6.46
C ASP A 52 -17.30 13.07 7.15
N ASP A 53 -17.77 13.13 8.40
CA ASP A 53 -18.14 12.00 9.27
C ASP A 53 -17.00 11.09 9.76
N TYR A 54 -15.75 11.44 9.51
CA TYR A 54 -14.60 10.79 10.14
C TYR A 54 -14.37 11.33 11.55
N TYR A 55 -14.33 10.44 12.54
CA TYR A 55 -13.89 10.78 13.89
C TYR A 55 -12.41 10.46 14.05
N LYS A 56 -11.66 11.36 14.68
CA LYS A 56 -10.26 11.13 15.05
C LYS A 56 -10.20 10.08 16.15
N TYR A 57 -9.52 8.97 15.87
CA TYR A 57 -9.35 7.87 16.82
C TYR A 57 -8.04 7.98 17.58
N SER A 58 -6.94 8.27 16.89
CA SER A 58 -5.62 8.39 17.51
C SER A 58 -4.75 9.43 16.83
N THR A 59 -3.81 9.96 17.58
CA THR A 59 -2.68 10.74 17.11
C THR A 59 -1.44 9.86 17.19
N ILE A 60 -0.67 9.75 16.11
CA ILE A 60 0.58 8.99 16.04
C ILE A 60 1.75 9.92 16.42
N ASP A 61 1.77 11.13 15.86
CA ASP A 61 2.65 12.25 16.19
C ASP A 61 1.89 13.59 15.98
N GLU A 62 2.55 14.74 16.15
CA GLU A 62 1.89 16.07 16.07
C GLU A 62 1.03 16.24 14.80
N ASP A 63 1.45 15.68 13.67
CA ASP A 63 0.82 15.91 12.35
C ASP A 63 0.20 14.65 11.75
N SER A 64 0.49 13.46 12.28
CA SER A 64 0.02 12.18 11.77
C SER A 64 -1.13 11.62 12.60
N HIS A 65 -2.26 11.32 11.96
CA HIS A 65 -3.52 11.02 12.65
C HIS A 65 -4.25 9.84 12.00
N LEU A 66 -4.92 9.06 12.85
CA LEU A 66 -5.76 7.94 12.45
C LEU A 66 -7.23 8.27 12.70
N TYR A 67 -8.05 8.08 11.68
CA TYR A 67 -9.48 8.39 11.67
C TYR A 67 -10.29 7.16 11.28
N PHE A 68 -11.54 7.14 11.75
CA PHE A 68 -12.50 6.12 11.36
C PHE A 68 -13.86 6.73 11.07
N LYS A 69 -14.64 6.04 10.24
CA LYS A 69 -16.07 6.28 10.11
C LYS A 69 -16.81 4.97 9.90
N LYS A 70 -18.11 4.97 10.17
CA LYS A 70 -18.98 3.81 9.96
C LYS A 70 -19.81 3.99 8.69
N VAL A 71 -19.74 3.04 7.77
CA VAL A 71 -20.53 3.01 6.54
C VAL A 71 -21.22 1.65 6.47
N ASN A 72 -22.55 1.62 6.52
CA ASN A 72 -23.33 0.37 6.47
C ASN A 72 -22.85 -0.69 7.49
N ASN A 73 -22.60 -0.29 8.75
CA ASN A 73 -22.03 -1.11 9.82
C ASN A 73 -20.57 -1.60 9.61
N THR A 74 -19.91 -1.17 8.55
CA THR A 74 -18.48 -1.43 8.32
C THR A 74 -17.65 -0.23 8.75
N ASP A 75 -16.58 -0.48 9.50
CA ASP A 75 -15.62 0.56 9.87
C ASP A 75 -14.65 0.81 8.71
N VAL A 76 -14.50 2.08 8.33
CA VAL A 76 -13.58 2.56 7.29
C VAL A 76 -12.53 3.42 7.98
N GLY A 77 -11.27 2.95 7.94
CA GLY A 77 -10.12 3.67 8.49
C GLY A 77 -9.44 4.56 7.46
N LYS A 78 -8.96 5.71 7.90
CA LYS A 78 -8.13 6.64 7.12
C LYS A 78 -6.93 7.06 7.96
N ILE A 79 -5.74 7.02 7.37
CA ILE A 79 -4.51 7.52 7.98
C ILE A 79 -4.03 8.75 7.22
N ASP A 80 -3.80 9.84 7.94
CA ASP A 80 -3.11 11.01 7.42
C ASP A 80 -1.68 10.98 7.98
N LEU A 81 -0.70 11.03 7.07
CA LEU A 81 0.73 10.97 7.38
C LEU A 81 1.40 12.24 6.87
N LEU A 82 2.23 12.87 7.69
CA LEU A 82 3.13 13.95 7.26
C LEU A 82 4.56 13.42 7.14
N PHE A 83 5.09 13.41 5.92
CA PHE A 83 6.52 13.14 5.71
C PHE A 83 7.26 14.46 5.59
N GLN A 84 8.18 14.73 6.53
CA GLN A 84 9.06 15.88 6.42
C GLN A 84 10.01 15.70 5.23
N ASP A 85 10.21 16.78 4.48
CA ASP A 85 11.21 16.81 3.41
C ASP A 85 12.60 16.93 4.04
N PRO A 86 13.44 15.87 3.98
CA PRO A 86 14.74 15.87 4.64
C PRO A 86 15.70 16.91 4.04
N SER A 87 15.45 17.37 2.80
CA SER A 87 16.25 18.41 2.16
C SER A 87 15.95 19.83 2.66
N LYS A 88 14.88 20.00 3.45
CA LYS A 88 14.42 21.29 3.99
C LYS A 88 14.58 21.41 5.50
N VAL A 89 15.27 20.45 6.13
CA VAL A 89 15.62 20.54 7.54
C VAL A 89 16.82 21.48 7.66
N ASP A 90 16.59 22.70 8.12
CA ASP A 90 17.67 23.60 8.54
C ASP A 90 18.37 22.95 9.75
N LEU A 91 19.68 22.69 9.63
CA LEU A 91 20.55 22.18 10.70
C LEU A 91 20.76 23.21 11.81
#